data_AF-A3UC72-F1
#
_entry.id   AF-A3UC72-F1
#
_cell.length_a   1.000
_cell.length_b   1.000
_cell.length_c   1.000
_cell.angle_alpha   90.00
_cell.angle_beta   90.00
_cell.angle_gamma   90.00
#
_symmetry.space_group_name_H-M   'P 1'
#
loop_
_entity.id
_entity.type
_entity.pdbx_description
1 polymer ?
#
loop_
_entity_poly.entity_id
_entity_poly.type
_entity_poly.pdbx_seq_one_letter_code
_entity_poly.pdbx_strand_id
1 'polypeptide(L)'
;MTETQTAAIAADEGAANSARPGDEMLPFLNNFHDIFTTIGVVILFTGLSLGGAQFHESLRLEAGSLSSHAAAITLLALIGLMAWSLSALLVGRQRRILPGIVLCCVFVVFASLALSWIYIRLIMAQFDSAAFDAAVDSITSTSALSREAFDAMLADLPWTIRLMPIVFGGSALVVSAFYYSSFRLPFAGGLTGLALVSFAMLAWLVIDPYTVVRFNPLINLLMGLALFLSGIAFDARDPARTTRLSGTGFWLHFFAAPMLLSAAVTLAITGAQADGASPLGTGPVFMPMTEDGYALRAAIVSLVVIAVFALISLLINRRALIVSGLLTTGVALAVLVNQLGLDGAGVAAVTLLVLGGIVVLLGVAWTPVRGVLTAPFPNSGVIARIIPPVAHGHEG
;
A
#
# COMPACT_ATOMS: atom_id res chain seq x y z
N MET A 1 26.93 9.00 42.37
CA MET A 1 27.19 9.42 40.99
C MET A 1 27.39 10.91 41.00
N THR A 2 28.57 11.38 40.62
CA THR A 2 28.93 12.79 40.54
C THR A 2 28.35 13.41 39.26
N GLU A 3 28.07 14.73 39.24
CA GLU A 3 27.56 15.46 38.06
C GLU A 3 28.39 15.19 36.79
N THR A 4 29.69 14.96 36.94
CA THR A 4 30.62 14.61 35.86
C THR A 4 30.31 13.24 35.24
N GLN A 5 29.82 12.29 36.03
CA GLN A 5 29.45 10.95 35.59
C GLN A 5 28.10 10.97 34.87
N THR A 6 27.17 11.83 35.31
CA THR A 6 25.89 12.07 34.64
C THR A 6 26.07 12.80 33.30
N ALA A 7 27.00 13.77 33.23
CA ALA A 7 27.36 14.44 31.98
C ALA A 7 28.09 13.52 31.00
N ALA A 8 28.95 12.62 31.48
CA ALA A 8 29.63 11.64 30.64
C ALA A 8 28.67 10.58 30.06
N ILE A 9 27.69 10.11 30.86
CA ILE A 9 26.64 9.20 30.37
C ILE A 9 25.71 9.92 29.38
N ALA A 10 25.34 11.18 29.62
CA ALA A 10 24.54 11.97 28.69
C ALA A 10 25.29 12.30 27.38
N ALA A 11 26.62 12.49 27.45
CA ALA A 11 27.46 12.68 26.27
C ALA A 11 27.66 11.37 25.49
N ASP A 12 27.74 10.22 26.17
CA ASP A 12 27.83 8.89 25.57
C ASP A 12 26.49 8.46 24.92
N GLU A 13 25.35 8.76 25.55
CA GLU A 13 24.02 8.58 24.94
C GLU A 13 23.77 9.55 23.76
N GLY A 14 24.31 10.77 23.82
CA GLY A 14 24.30 11.72 22.70
C GLY A 14 25.18 11.29 21.52
N ALA A 15 26.31 10.62 21.80
CA ALA A 15 27.23 10.09 20.79
C ALA A 15 26.74 8.78 20.17
N ALA A 16 26.09 7.91 20.96
CA ALA A 16 25.44 6.68 20.48
C ALA A 16 24.21 6.97 19.58
N ASN A 17 23.70 8.20 19.60
CA ASN A 17 22.58 8.67 18.78
C ASN A 17 23.03 9.65 17.66
N SER A 18 24.30 9.60 17.27
CA SER A 18 24.88 10.43 16.19
C SER A 18 24.43 9.99 14.78
N ALA A 19 23.11 9.87 14.58
CA ALA A 19 22.57 9.94 13.24
C ALA A 19 22.85 11.32 12.67
N ARG A 20 23.46 11.33 11.48
CA ARG A 20 23.75 12.56 10.76
C ARG A 20 22.42 13.25 10.45
N PRO A 21 22.36 14.60 10.42
CA PRO A 21 21.21 15.30 9.85
C PRO A 21 20.98 14.80 8.42
N GLY A 22 19.96 13.94 8.22
CA GLY A 22 19.69 13.28 6.94
C GLY A 22 19.59 11.74 7.00
N ASP A 23 19.97 11.10 8.10
CA ASP A 23 19.69 9.68 8.30
C ASP A 23 18.19 9.50 8.58
N GLU A 24 17.47 8.82 7.68
CA GLU A 24 16.11 8.32 7.93
C GLU A 24 16.17 7.21 8.99
N MET A 25 16.41 7.56 10.25
CA MET A 25 16.05 6.69 11.36
C MET A 25 14.54 6.60 11.37
N LEU A 26 13.98 5.47 10.95
CA LEU A 26 12.60 5.14 11.23
C LEU A 26 12.48 5.11 12.76
N PRO A 27 11.86 6.11 13.42
CA PRO A 27 11.97 6.28 14.87
C PRO A 27 11.39 5.10 15.68
N PHE A 28 10.69 4.20 15.01
CA PHE A 28 9.96 3.09 15.61
C PHE A 28 10.74 1.77 15.74
N LEU A 29 11.91 1.61 15.11
CA LEU A 29 12.72 0.38 15.25
C LEU A 29 13.63 0.38 16.48
N ASN A 30 13.80 1.53 17.15
CA ASN A 30 14.74 1.66 18.27
C ASN A 30 14.11 1.35 19.63
N ASN A 31 12.80 1.05 19.70
CA ASN A 31 12.13 0.80 20.95
C ASN A 31 11.60 -0.64 21.01
N PHE A 32 12.25 -1.51 21.78
CA PHE A 32 11.79 -2.89 22.00
C PHE A 32 10.34 -2.94 22.52
N HIS A 33 9.91 -1.92 23.28
CA HIS A 33 8.54 -1.78 23.73
C HIS A 33 7.56 -1.65 22.56
N ASP A 34 7.89 -0.88 21.51
CA ASP A 34 7.02 -0.72 20.34
C ASP A 34 6.82 -2.06 19.63
N ILE A 35 7.87 -2.88 19.52
CA ILE A 35 7.79 -4.22 18.93
C ILE A 35 6.88 -5.12 19.77
N PHE A 36 7.12 -5.19 21.09
CA PHE A 36 6.31 -6.00 22.00
C PHE A 36 4.83 -5.60 21.97
N THR A 37 4.53 -4.31 22.06
CA THR A 37 3.16 -3.79 21.98
C THR A 37 2.54 -4.08 20.62
N THR A 38 3.29 -3.98 19.52
CA THR A 38 2.79 -4.29 18.17
C THR A 38 2.39 -5.76 18.06
N ILE A 39 3.24 -6.68 18.53
CA ILE A 39 2.92 -8.12 18.58
C ILE A 39 1.68 -8.36 19.43
N GLY A 40 1.59 -7.74 20.60
CA GLY A 40 0.42 -7.83 21.47
C GLY A 40 -0.87 -7.34 20.79
N VAL A 41 -0.82 -6.23 20.06
CA VAL A 41 -1.94 -5.71 19.27
C VAL A 41 -2.34 -6.69 18.16
N VAL A 42 -1.37 -7.25 17.42
CA VAL A 42 -1.66 -8.24 16.36
C VAL A 42 -2.35 -9.47 16.93
N ILE A 43 -1.83 -10.03 18.04
CA ILE A 43 -2.43 -11.20 18.71
C ILE A 43 -3.84 -10.86 19.21
N LEU A 44 -3.99 -9.72 19.88
CA LEU A 44 -5.28 -9.27 20.41
C LEU A 44 -6.34 -9.16 19.32
N PHE A 45 -6.05 -8.45 18.23
CA PHE A 45 -7.04 -8.22 17.18
C PHE A 45 -7.29 -9.47 16.32
N THR A 46 -6.29 -10.34 16.15
CA THR A 46 -6.52 -11.67 15.58
C THR A 46 -7.48 -12.48 16.46
N GLY A 47 -7.24 -12.51 17.77
CA GLY A 47 -8.10 -13.17 18.74
C GLY A 47 -9.51 -12.59 18.81
N LEU A 48 -9.66 -11.26 18.77
CA LEU A 48 -10.96 -10.58 18.72
C LEU A 48 -11.73 -10.89 17.43
N SER A 49 -11.03 -10.99 16.29
CA SER A 49 -11.64 -11.31 15.00
C SER A 49 -12.18 -12.74 14.98
N LEU A 50 -11.33 -13.71 15.36
CA LEU A 50 -11.71 -15.13 15.43
C LEU A 50 -12.76 -15.37 16.51
N GLY A 51 -12.54 -14.82 17.70
CA GLY A 51 -13.47 -14.92 18.84
C GLY A 51 -14.81 -14.24 18.55
N GLY A 52 -14.82 -13.13 17.83
CA GLY A 52 -16.05 -12.47 17.36
C GLY A 52 -16.84 -13.35 16.40
N ALA A 53 -16.19 -13.99 15.44
CA ALA A 53 -16.83 -14.94 14.53
C ALA A 53 -17.41 -16.15 15.27
N GLN A 54 -16.65 -16.73 16.19
CA GLN A 54 -17.11 -17.87 17.01
C GLN A 54 -18.26 -17.46 17.96
N PHE A 55 -18.19 -16.26 18.54
CA PHE A 55 -19.26 -15.73 19.38
C PHE A 55 -20.54 -15.52 18.56
N HIS A 56 -20.44 -14.98 17.35
CA HIS A 56 -21.58 -14.83 16.43
C HIS A 56 -22.27 -16.17 16.16
N GLU A 57 -21.49 -17.21 15.86
CA GLU A 57 -22.00 -18.58 15.65
C GLU A 57 -22.67 -19.14 16.91
N SER A 58 -22.08 -18.89 18.09
CA SER A 58 -22.62 -19.35 19.38
C SER A 58 -23.99 -18.76 19.75
N LEU A 59 -24.36 -17.60 19.17
CA LEU A 59 -25.68 -17.00 19.37
C LEU A 59 -26.80 -17.84 18.74
N ARG A 60 -26.47 -18.81 17.86
CA ARG A 60 -27.43 -19.69 17.16
C ARG A 60 -28.58 -18.93 16.51
N LEU A 61 -28.29 -17.74 16.00
CA LEU A 61 -29.24 -16.93 15.24
C LEU A 61 -29.45 -17.60 13.89
N GLU A 62 -30.67 -17.55 13.39
CA GLU A 62 -31.00 -18.10 12.08
C GLU A 62 -30.12 -17.43 11.00
N ALA A 63 -29.46 -18.26 10.18
CA ALA A 63 -28.59 -17.80 9.12
C ALA A 63 -29.38 -16.91 8.16
N GLY A 64 -28.86 -15.71 7.88
CA GLY A 64 -29.55 -14.77 6.98
C GLY A 64 -30.62 -13.89 7.65
N SER A 65 -31.02 -14.17 8.89
CA SER A 65 -31.97 -13.34 9.64
C SER A 65 -31.47 -11.91 9.89
N LEU A 66 -32.37 -10.97 10.16
CA LEU A 66 -31.98 -9.59 10.49
C LEU A 66 -31.12 -9.52 11.76
N SER A 67 -31.43 -10.35 12.76
CA SER A 67 -30.69 -10.41 14.03
C SER A 67 -29.27 -10.94 13.82
N SER A 68 -29.06 -11.96 12.98
CA SER A 68 -27.71 -12.47 12.69
C SER A 68 -26.84 -11.43 12.00
N HIS A 69 -27.36 -10.72 11.00
CA HIS A 69 -26.62 -9.63 10.35
C HIS A 69 -26.34 -8.46 11.30
N ALA A 70 -27.33 -8.06 12.12
CA ALA A 70 -27.15 -7.00 13.11
C ALA A 70 -26.06 -7.35 14.13
N ALA A 71 -26.02 -8.61 14.59
CA ALA A 71 -24.97 -9.09 15.48
C ALA A 71 -23.59 -9.03 14.81
N ALA A 72 -23.47 -9.47 13.54
CA ALA A 72 -22.21 -9.41 12.80
C ALA A 72 -21.70 -7.96 12.62
N ILE A 73 -22.57 -7.05 12.17
CA ILE A 73 -22.25 -5.63 12.03
C ILE A 73 -21.80 -5.04 13.37
N THR A 74 -22.53 -5.36 14.45
CA THR A 74 -22.20 -4.87 15.80
C THR A 74 -20.83 -5.35 16.24
N LEU A 75 -20.49 -6.62 16.03
CA LEU A 75 -19.18 -7.16 16.38
C LEU A 75 -18.05 -6.49 15.58
N LEU A 76 -18.22 -6.31 14.27
CA LEU A 76 -17.25 -5.57 13.44
C LEU A 76 -17.06 -4.14 13.95
N ALA A 77 -18.16 -3.44 14.25
CA ALA A 77 -18.13 -2.08 14.76
C ALA A 77 -17.45 -1.99 16.13
N LEU A 78 -17.68 -2.96 17.03
CA LEU A 78 -17.03 -3.03 18.34
C LEU A 78 -15.52 -3.25 18.21
N ILE A 79 -15.07 -4.11 17.30
CA ILE A 79 -13.64 -4.33 17.02
C ILE A 79 -13.01 -3.04 16.49
N GLY A 80 -13.66 -2.37 15.53
CA GLY A 80 -13.21 -1.07 15.03
C GLY A 80 -13.13 -0.02 16.14
N LEU A 81 -14.18 0.11 16.96
CA LEU A 81 -14.21 1.06 18.08
C LEU A 81 -13.10 0.79 19.10
N MET A 82 -12.84 -0.49 19.40
CA MET A 82 -11.73 -0.89 20.26
C MET A 82 -10.39 -0.47 19.67
N ALA A 83 -10.17 -0.69 18.36
CA ALA A 83 -8.94 -0.29 17.67
C ALA A 83 -8.73 1.23 17.73
N TRP A 84 -9.78 2.01 17.44
CA TRP A 84 -9.71 3.47 17.55
C TRP A 84 -9.44 3.94 18.99
N SER A 85 -10.08 3.31 19.98
CA SER A 85 -9.90 3.64 21.40
C SER A 85 -8.47 3.34 21.88
N LEU A 86 -7.91 2.19 21.49
CA LEU A 86 -6.51 1.87 21.75
C LEU A 86 -5.56 2.81 21.01
N SER A 87 -5.89 3.25 19.79
CA SER A 87 -5.11 4.28 19.09
C SER A 87 -5.09 5.61 19.83
N ALA A 88 -6.19 6.02 20.47
CA ALA A 88 -6.20 7.22 21.29
C ALA A 88 -5.20 7.16 22.45
N LEU A 89 -4.97 5.97 23.01
CA LEU A 89 -3.97 5.75 24.04
C LEU A 89 -2.56 5.64 23.46
N LEU A 90 -2.33 4.70 22.55
CA LEU A 90 -0.99 4.37 22.05
C LEU A 90 -0.45 5.42 21.09
N VAL A 91 -1.27 5.89 20.14
CA VAL A 91 -0.86 6.90 19.15
C VAL A 91 -1.07 8.31 19.70
N GLY A 92 -2.24 8.58 20.26
CA GLY A 92 -2.60 9.93 20.75
C GLY A 92 -1.79 10.36 21.97
N ARG A 93 -1.74 9.54 23.02
CA ARG A 93 -1.05 9.88 24.27
C ARG A 93 0.40 9.42 24.29
N GLN A 94 0.67 8.16 23.94
CA GLN A 94 2.02 7.59 24.03
C GLN A 94 2.88 7.81 22.78
N ARG A 95 2.31 8.34 21.69
CA ARG A 95 3.00 8.63 20.41
C ARG A 95 3.75 7.44 19.81
N ARG A 96 3.25 6.22 20.04
CA ARG A 96 3.77 4.96 19.51
C ARG A 96 3.38 4.82 18.04
N ILE A 97 4.37 4.70 17.16
CA ILE A 97 4.12 4.70 15.71
C ILE A 97 3.81 3.29 15.21
N LEU A 98 4.61 2.28 15.59
CA LEU A 98 4.49 0.93 15.03
C LEU A 98 3.17 0.23 15.42
N PRO A 99 2.76 0.19 16.71
CA PRO A 99 1.43 -0.31 17.06
C PRO A 99 0.32 0.51 16.40
N GLY A 100 0.55 1.81 16.19
CA GLY A 100 -0.38 2.73 15.54
C GLY A 100 -0.64 2.40 14.07
N ILE A 101 0.34 1.85 13.35
CA ILE A 101 0.17 1.36 11.97
C ILE A 101 -0.80 0.17 11.96
N VAL A 102 -0.57 -0.82 12.82
CA VAL A 102 -1.43 -2.00 12.93
C VAL A 102 -2.85 -1.61 13.31
N LEU A 103 -3.02 -0.76 14.33
CA LEU A 103 -4.33 -0.28 14.77
C LEU A 103 -5.05 0.53 13.67
N CYS A 104 -4.31 1.29 12.86
CA CYS A 104 -4.86 2.00 11.71
C CYS A 104 -5.45 1.01 10.71
N CYS A 105 -4.69 -0.04 10.33
CA CYS A 105 -5.17 -1.07 9.43
C CYS A 105 -6.42 -1.77 9.97
N VAL A 106 -6.39 -2.19 11.24
CA VAL A 106 -7.53 -2.83 11.90
C VAL A 106 -8.75 -1.91 11.87
N PHE A 107 -8.61 -0.66 12.34
CA PHE A 107 -9.72 0.28 12.36
C PHE A 107 -10.33 0.50 10.97
N VAL A 108 -9.48 0.75 9.97
CA VAL A 108 -9.91 0.99 8.59
C VAL A 108 -10.65 -0.22 8.03
N VAL A 109 -10.10 -1.43 8.20
CA VAL A 109 -10.75 -2.66 7.72
C VAL A 109 -12.09 -2.90 8.41
N PHE A 110 -12.13 -2.94 9.74
CA PHE A 110 -13.34 -3.31 10.48
C PHE A 110 -14.47 -2.28 10.34
N ALA A 111 -14.15 -0.98 10.41
CA ALA A 111 -15.16 0.05 10.24
C ALA A 111 -15.66 0.15 8.79
N SER A 112 -14.79 -0.03 7.78
CA SER A 112 -15.22 -0.06 6.38
C SER A 112 -16.09 -1.28 6.09
N LEU A 113 -15.74 -2.46 6.61
CA LEU A 113 -16.55 -3.67 6.49
C LEU A 113 -17.92 -3.48 7.15
N ALA A 114 -17.98 -2.88 8.35
CA ALA A 114 -19.26 -2.61 9.01
C ALA A 114 -20.15 -1.69 8.16
N LEU A 115 -19.60 -0.59 7.61
CA LEU A 115 -20.33 0.34 6.75
C LEU A 115 -20.80 -0.32 5.43
N SER A 116 -19.91 -1.07 4.78
CA SER A 116 -20.22 -1.81 3.55
C SER A 116 -21.29 -2.89 3.80
N TRP A 117 -21.25 -3.57 4.95
CA TRP A 117 -22.26 -4.55 5.32
C TRP A 117 -23.62 -3.91 5.60
N ILE A 118 -23.65 -2.76 6.29
CA ILE A 118 -24.88 -1.98 6.48
C ILE A 118 -25.50 -1.63 5.13
N TYR A 119 -24.70 -1.19 4.16
CA TYR A 119 -25.18 -0.92 2.80
C TYR A 119 -25.82 -2.14 2.15
N ILE A 120 -25.13 -3.29 2.16
CA ILE A 120 -25.65 -4.55 1.60
C ILE A 120 -27.01 -4.87 2.24
N ARG A 121 -27.16 -4.68 3.55
CA ARG A 121 -28.39 -5.04 4.26
C ARG A 121 -29.54 -4.05 4.12
N LEU A 122 -29.25 -2.75 4.04
CA LEU A 122 -30.32 -1.75 3.95
C LEU A 122 -30.74 -1.48 2.51
N ILE A 123 -29.81 -1.59 1.57
CA ILE A 123 -30.00 -1.19 0.18
C ILE A 123 -30.06 -2.40 -0.76
N MET A 124 -29.27 -3.45 -0.51
CA MET A 124 -29.23 -4.64 -1.38
C MET A 124 -30.04 -5.84 -0.84
N ALA A 125 -30.65 -5.78 0.35
CA ALA A 125 -31.33 -6.97 0.90
C ALA A 125 -32.59 -7.41 0.13
N GLN A 126 -33.11 -6.56 -0.76
CA GLN A 126 -34.22 -6.88 -1.66
C GLN A 126 -33.74 -7.41 -3.03
N PHE A 127 -32.44 -7.63 -3.18
CA PHE A 127 -31.83 -8.04 -4.43
C PHE A 127 -31.98 -9.55 -4.66
N ASP A 128 -32.46 -9.91 -5.85
CA ASP A 128 -32.51 -11.28 -6.34
C ASP A 128 -31.19 -11.62 -7.04
N SER A 129 -30.44 -12.59 -6.51
CA SER A 129 -29.13 -12.99 -7.04
C SER A 129 -29.17 -13.44 -8.50
N ALA A 130 -30.32 -13.90 -8.98
CA ALA A 130 -30.51 -14.33 -10.37
C ALA A 130 -30.20 -13.22 -11.40
N ALA A 131 -30.49 -11.95 -11.08
CA ALA A 131 -30.20 -10.84 -11.98
C ALA A 131 -28.69 -10.51 -12.04
N PHE A 132 -27.95 -10.77 -10.96
CA PHE A 132 -26.50 -10.56 -10.92
C PHE A 132 -25.78 -11.71 -11.63
N ASP A 133 -26.22 -12.94 -11.38
CA ASP A 133 -25.67 -14.13 -12.04
C ASP A 133 -25.90 -14.05 -13.56
N ALA A 134 -27.10 -13.66 -14.02
CA ALA A 134 -27.39 -13.45 -15.43
C ALA A 134 -26.53 -12.32 -16.06
N ALA A 135 -26.33 -11.21 -15.33
CA ALA A 135 -25.47 -10.11 -15.77
C ALA A 135 -24.00 -10.56 -15.89
N VAL A 136 -23.49 -11.34 -14.94
CA VAL A 136 -22.12 -11.89 -14.98
C VAL A 136 -21.98 -12.90 -16.13
N ASP A 137 -22.94 -13.80 -16.31
CA ASP A 137 -22.96 -14.81 -17.37
C ASP A 137 -22.98 -14.18 -18.78
N SER A 138 -23.62 -13.01 -18.93
CA SER A 138 -23.61 -12.28 -20.20
C SER A 138 -22.21 -11.77 -20.61
N ILE A 139 -21.36 -11.42 -19.63
CA ILE A 139 -19.99 -10.93 -19.88
C ILE A 139 -19.06 -12.12 -20.15
N THR A 140 -19.17 -13.19 -19.37
CA THR A 140 -18.30 -14.36 -19.48
C THR A 140 -18.58 -15.20 -20.74
N SER A 141 -19.80 -15.15 -21.27
CA SER A 141 -20.18 -15.81 -22.53
C SER A 141 -19.77 -15.05 -23.79
N THR A 142 -19.39 -13.76 -23.67
CA THR A 142 -18.97 -12.94 -24.81
C THR A 142 -17.44 -12.99 -24.97
N SER A 143 -16.94 -13.52 -26.09
CA SER A 143 -15.50 -13.65 -26.36
C SER A 143 -14.77 -12.32 -26.62
N ALA A 144 -15.50 -11.20 -26.70
CA ALA A 144 -14.94 -9.87 -26.94
C ALA A 144 -15.43 -8.85 -25.89
N LEU A 145 -14.48 -8.16 -25.24
CA LEU A 145 -14.73 -6.95 -24.46
C LEU A 145 -15.25 -5.83 -25.37
N SER A 146 -16.57 -5.76 -25.58
CA SER A 146 -17.25 -4.72 -26.36
C SER A 146 -18.02 -3.76 -25.47
N ARG A 147 -18.21 -2.52 -25.92
CA ARG A 147 -18.94 -1.51 -25.15
C ARG A 147 -20.42 -1.88 -25.07
N GLU A 148 -20.96 -2.43 -26.14
CA GLU A 148 -22.35 -2.88 -26.24
C GLU A 148 -22.66 -3.98 -25.22
N ALA A 149 -21.72 -4.89 -24.95
CA ALA A 149 -21.89 -5.93 -23.92
C ALA A 149 -21.94 -5.32 -22.50
N PHE A 150 -21.10 -4.33 -22.21
CA PHE A 150 -21.17 -3.61 -20.93
C PHE A 150 -22.46 -2.82 -20.78
N ASP A 151 -22.92 -2.17 -21.84
CA ASP A 151 -24.15 -1.37 -21.81
C ASP A 151 -25.38 -2.26 -21.59
N ALA A 152 -25.44 -3.42 -22.27
CA ALA A 152 -26.47 -4.43 -22.04
C ALA A 152 -26.46 -4.96 -20.60
N MET A 153 -25.27 -5.30 -20.08
CA MET A 153 -25.10 -5.77 -18.71
C MET A 153 -25.51 -4.72 -17.67
N LEU A 154 -25.17 -3.46 -17.89
CA LEU A 154 -25.55 -2.35 -17.01
C LEU A 154 -27.05 -2.01 -17.05
N ALA A 155 -27.73 -2.31 -18.16
CA ALA A 155 -29.17 -2.11 -18.29
C ALA A 155 -29.95 -3.07 -17.37
N ASP A 156 -29.46 -4.30 -17.24
CA ASP A 156 -30.08 -5.33 -16.40
C ASP A 156 -29.62 -5.24 -14.92
N LEU A 157 -28.49 -4.59 -14.65
CA LEU A 157 -27.96 -4.46 -13.29
C LEU A 157 -28.69 -3.37 -12.47
N PRO A 158 -29.29 -3.69 -11.30
CA PRO A 158 -29.91 -2.69 -10.46
C PRO A 158 -28.92 -1.60 -10.01
N TRP A 159 -29.42 -0.36 -9.88
CA TRP A 159 -28.60 0.77 -9.44
C TRP A 159 -27.93 0.54 -8.07
N THR A 160 -28.57 -0.24 -7.20
CA THR A 160 -28.04 -0.64 -5.89
C THR A 160 -26.81 -1.53 -5.99
N ILE A 161 -26.66 -2.33 -7.04
CA ILE A 161 -25.40 -3.09 -7.26
C ILE A 161 -24.36 -2.20 -7.90
N ARG A 162 -24.80 -1.39 -8.88
CA ARG A 162 -23.91 -0.46 -9.60
C ARG A 162 -23.19 0.49 -8.65
N LEU A 163 -23.81 0.90 -7.54
CA LEU A 163 -23.17 1.78 -6.55
C LEU A 163 -22.22 1.07 -5.56
N MET A 164 -22.18 -0.26 -5.52
CA MET A 164 -21.36 -1.01 -4.56
C MET A 164 -19.87 -0.60 -4.58
N PRO A 165 -19.20 -0.43 -5.74
CA PRO A 165 -17.81 0.00 -5.78
C PRO A 165 -17.58 1.36 -5.09
N ILE A 166 -18.47 2.32 -5.32
CA ILE A 166 -18.41 3.65 -4.70
C ILE A 166 -18.61 3.54 -3.18
N VAL A 167 -19.55 2.73 -2.72
CA VAL A 167 -19.80 2.59 -1.29
C VAL A 167 -18.61 1.96 -0.58
N PHE A 168 -18.00 0.92 -1.18
CA PHE A 168 -16.86 0.23 -0.58
C PHE A 168 -15.59 1.09 -0.60
N GLY A 169 -15.31 1.76 -1.73
CA GLY A 169 -14.20 2.71 -1.82
C GLY A 169 -14.43 3.93 -0.92
N GLY A 170 -15.66 4.42 -0.85
CA GLY A 170 -16.06 5.59 -0.07
C GLY A 170 -15.98 5.34 1.42
N SER A 171 -16.40 4.16 1.90
CA SER A 171 -16.25 3.79 3.31
C SER A 171 -14.77 3.74 3.70
N ALA A 172 -13.91 3.10 2.89
CA ALA A 172 -12.47 3.06 3.12
C ALA A 172 -11.84 4.47 3.15
N LEU A 173 -12.22 5.35 2.22
CA LEU A 173 -11.75 6.73 2.17
C LEU A 173 -12.19 7.54 3.41
N VAL A 174 -13.48 7.50 3.75
CA VAL A 174 -14.03 8.25 4.89
C VAL A 174 -13.41 7.77 6.20
N VAL A 175 -13.30 6.46 6.40
CA VAL A 175 -12.75 5.87 7.62
C VAL A 175 -11.25 6.17 7.75
N SER A 176 -10.47 6.02 6.68
CA SER A 176 -9.03 6.34 6.70
C SER A 176 -8.78 7.83 6.91
N ALA A 177 -9.55 8.71 6.25
CA ALA A 177 -9.49 10.16 6.46
C ALA A 177 -9.87 10.54 7.90
N PHE A 178 -10.90 9.90 8.47
CA PHE A 178 -11.29 10.09 9.87
C PHE A 178 -10.15 9.70 10.82
N TYR A 179 -9.52 8.55 10.63
CA TYR A 179 -8.38 8.12 11.44
C TYR A 179 -7.19 9.09 11.31
N TYR A 180 -6.87 9.52 10.08
CA TYR A 180 -5.82 10.51 9.84
C TYR A 180 -6.12 11.85 10.52
N SER A 181 -7.37 12.33 10.47
CA SER A 181 -7.76 13.56 11.14
C SER A 181 -7.65 13.48 12.66
N SER A 182 -7.92 12.29 13.23
CA SER A 182 -7.87 12.01 14.67
C SER A 182 -6.44 11.98 15.22
N PHE A 183 -5.54 11.27 14.54
CA PHE A 183 -4.20 10.96 15.09
C PHE A 183 -3.04 11.58 14.33
N ARG A 184 -3.29 12.10 13.12
CA ARG A 184 -2.27 12.69 12.22
C ARG A 184 -1.05 11.78 11.99
N LEU A 185 -1.27 10.47 12.07
CA LEU A 185 -0.26 9.45 11.85
C LEU A 185 0.16 9.48 10.36
N PRO A 186 1.46 9.59 10.04
CA PRO A 186 1.92 9.65 8.65
C PRO A 186 1.44 8.48 7.77
N PHE A 187 1.43 7.26 8.33
CA PHE A 187 0.90 6.07 7.67
C PHE A 187 -0.56 6.25 7.25
N ALA A 188 -1.39 6.76 8.16
CA ALA A 188 -2.81 7.01 7.88
C ALA A 188 -3.01 8.07 6.79
N GLY A 189 -2.12 9.06 6.70
CA GLY A 189 -2.14 10.05 5.62
C GLY A 189 -1.83 9.42 4.26
N GLY A 190 -0.80 8.57 4.19
CA GLY A 190 -0.51 7.79 2.98
C GLY A 190 -1.65 6.86 2.59
N LEU A 191 -2.25 6.17 3.58
CA LEU A 191 -3.39 5.27 3.37
C LEU A 191 -4.63 6.03 2.88
N THR A 192 -4.85 7.25 3.37
CA THR A 192 -5.92 8.14 2.88
C THR A 192 -5.68 8.51 1.42
N GLY A 193 -4.44 8.80 1.04
CA GLY A 193 -4.06 9.04 -0.37
C GLY A 193 -4.37 7.82 -1.25
N LEU A 194 -3.99 6.62 -0.81
CA LEU A 194 -4.30 5.37 -1.52
C LEU A 194 -5.81 5.12 -1.62
N ALA A 195 -6.56 5.37 -0.54
CA ALA A 195 -8.01 5.23 -0.53
C ALA A 195 -8.68 6.25 -1.47
N LEU A 196 -8.13 7.46 -1.59
CA LEU A 196 -8.65 8.50 -2.48
C LEU A 196 -8.50 8.12 -3.95
N VAL A 197 -7.31 7.68 -4.39
CA VAL A 197 -7.11 7.27 -5.79
C VAL A 197 -7.91 6.00 -6.11
N SER A 198 -8.01 5.06 -5.17
CA SER A 198 -8.86 3.88 -5.31
C SER A 198 -10.34 4.26 -5.43
N PHE A 199 -10.82 5.19 -4.59
CA PHE A 199 -12.19 5.69 -4.67
C PHE A 199 -12.47 6.39 -6.00
N ALA A 200 -11.55 7.22 -6.51
CA ALA A 200 -11.69 7.86 -7.80
C ALA A 200 -11.82 6.84 -8.95
N MET A 201 -11.00 5.79 -8.92
CA MET A 201 -11.08 4.68 -9.87
C MET A 201 -12.42 3.92 -9.76
N LEU A 202 -12.87 3.61 -8.54
CA LEU A 202 -14.13 2.90 -8.31
C LEU A 202 -15.34 3.77 -8.68
N ALA A 203 -15.29 5.08 -8.46
CA ALA A 203 -16.32 6.00 -8.94
C ALA A 203 -16.37 6.06 -10.46
N TRP A 204 -15.21 6.08 -11.13
CA TRP A 204 -15.16 6.00 -12.58
C TRP A 204 -15.68 4.65 -13.11
N LEU A 205 -15.39 3.54 -12.42
CA LEU A 205 -15.90 2.21 -12.76
C LEU A 205 -17.44 2.19 -12.79
N VAL A 206 -18.09 2.94 -11.90
CA VAL A 206 -19.57 3.03 -11.89
C VAL A 206 -20.11 3.87 -13.05
N ILE A 207 -19.36 4.89 -13.49
CA ILE A 207 -19.76 5.82 -14.56
C ILE A 207 -19.55 5.20 -15.95
N ASP A 208 -18.37 4.62 -16.20
CA ASP A 208 -17.99 4.04 -17.50
C ASP A 208 -17.11 2.78 -17.29
N PRO A 209 -17.72 1.64 -16.91
CA PRO A 209 -16.97 0.44 -16.58
C PRO A 209 -16.19 -0.13 -17.76
N TYR A 210 -16.71 0.02 -18.99
CA TYR A 210 -16.01 -0.41 -20.19
C TYR A 210 -14.64 0.25 -20.29
N THR A 211 -14.57 1.58 -20.15
CA THR A 211 -13.30 2.32 -20.23
C THR A 211 -12.36 1.91 -19.09
N VAL A 212 -12.89 1.75 -17.88
CA VAL A 212 -12.05 1.38 -16.73
C VAL A 212 -11.47 -0.02 -16.85
N VAL A 213 -12.25 -0.98 -17.34
CA VAL A 213 -11.77 -2.36 -17.57
C VAL A 213 -10.82 -2.39 -18.76
N ARG A 214 -11.18 -1.79 -19.90
CA ARG A 214 -10.35 -1.79 -21.12
C ARG A 214 -9.02 -1.10 -20.90
N PHE A 215 -8.98 0.05 -20.23
CA PHE A 215 -7.76 0.84 -20.03
C PHE A 215 -7.21 0.72 -18.61
N ASN A 216 -7.58 -0.34 -17.88
CA ASN A 216 -7.13 -0.59 -16.51
C ASN A 216 -5.61 -0.43 -16.30
N PRO A 217 -4.73 -0.92 -17.20
CA PRO A 217 -3.30 -0.79 -17.02
C PRO A 217 -2.84 0.68 -17.03
N LEU A 218 -3.37 1.50 -17.95
CA LEU A 218 -3.08 2.93 -18.02
C LEU A 218 -3.67 3.70 -16.83
N ILE A 219 -4.88 3.35 -16.42
CA ILE A 219 -5.53 4.00 -15.27
C ILE A 219 -4.73 3.73 -14.00
N ASN A 220 -4.27 2.48 -13.77
CA ASN A 220 -3.42 2.15 -12.64
C ASN A 220 -2.08 2.89 -12.68
N LEU A 221 -1.47 3.05 -13.87
CA LEU A 221 -0.27 3.87 -14.05
C LEU A 221 -0.52 5.32 -13.62
N LEU A 222 -1.63 5.92 -14.06
CA LEU A 222 -2.00 7.29 -13.73
C LEU A 222 -2.28 7.47 -12.23
N MET A 223 -2.98 6.53 -11.60
CA MET A 223 -3.25 6.57 -10.15
C MET A 223 -1.96 6.39 -9.33
N GLY A 224 -1.08 5.48 -9.74
CA GLY A 224 0.24 5.32 -9.13
C GLY A 224 1.10 6.58 -9.28
N LEU A 225 1.05 7.22 -10.45
CA LEU A 225 1.74 8.49 -10.69
C LEU A 225 1.15 9.61 -9.84
N ALA A 226 -0.17 9.67 -9.67
CA ALA A 226 -0.82 10.65 -8.80
C ALA A 226 -0.38 10.49 -7.33
N LEU A 227 -0.25 9.26 -6.83
CA LEU A 227 0.32 8.99 -5.50
C LEU A 227 1.78 9.42 -5.40
N PHE A 228 2.59 9.07 -6.40
CA PHE A 228 4.00 9.42 -6.45
C PHE A 228 4.23 10.93 -6.45
N LEU A 229 3.53 11.66 -7.34
CA LEU A 229 3.59 13.12 -7.42
C LEU A 229 3.07 13.79 -6.14
N SER A 230 2.04 13.20 -5.50
CA SER A 230 1.59 13.65 -4.18
C SER A 230 2.69 13.47 -3.14
N GLY A 231 3.41 12.34 -3.16
CA GLY A 231 4.58 12.11 -2.31
C GLY A 231 5.64 13.21 -2.47
N ILE A 232 6.01 13.53 -3.72
CA ILE A 232 6.93 14.64 -4.04
C ILE A 232 6.40 15.97 -3.49
N ALA A 233 5.11 16.26 -3.68
CA ALA A 233 4.52 17.51 -3.22
C ALA A 233 4.55 17.65 -1.69
N PHE A 234 4.38 16.54 -0.95
CA PHE A 234 4.51 16.53 0.51
C PHE A 234 5.96 16.71 0.97
N ASP A 235 6.91 16.03 0.31
CA ASP A 235 8.34 16.14 0.62
C ASP A 235 8.89 17.55 0.34
N ALA A 236 8.49 18.15 -0.78
CA ALA A 236 8.92 19.50 -1.16
C ALA A 236 8.41 20.60 -0.21
N ARG A 237 7.31 20.34 0.52
CA ARG A 237 6.80 21.25 1.57
C ARG A 237 7.58 21.13 2.87
N ASP A 238 8.35 20.07 3.05
CA ASP A 238 9.20 19.83 4.21
C ASP A 238 10.62 19.40 3.79
N PRO A 239 11.42 20.28 3.14
CA PRO A 239 12.74 19.92 2.61
C PRO A 239 13.73 19.49 3.70
N ALA A 240 13.59 20.05 4.90
CA ALA A 240 14.41 19.69 6.06
C ALA A 240 13.98 18.36 6.71
N ARG A 241 12.84 17.79 6.29
CA ARG A 241 12.30 16.50 6.76
C ARG A 241 12.06 16.43 8.26
N THR A 242 11.64 17.54 8.85
CA THR A 242 11.47 17.66 10.31
C THR A 242 10.03 17.48 10.77
N THR A 243 9.08 17.45 9.83
CA THR A 243 7.65 17.39 10.14
C THR A 243 7.01 16.07 9.70
N ARG A 244 5.75 15.88 10.11
CA ARG A 244 4.93 14.74 9.68
C ARG A 244 4.63 14.71 8.18
N LEU A 245 4.81 15.83 7.46
CA LEU A 245 4.56 15.91 6.02
C LEU A 245 5.54 15.02 5.26
N SER A 246 6.82 15.11 5.61
CA SER A 246 7.87 14.20 5.13
C SER A 246 7.54 12.74 5.39
N GLY A 247 7.03 12.42 6.60
CA GLY A 247 6.58 11.06 6.90
C GLY A 247 5.38 10.62 6.05
N THR A 248 4.46 11.53 5.73
CA THR A 248 3.29 11.22 4.89
C THR A 248 3.73 11.00 3.45
N GLY A 249 4.66 11.84 2.96
CA GLY A 249 5.32 11.68 1.67
C GLY A 249 6.01 10.31 1.53
N PHE A 250 6.73 9.85 2.55
CA PHE A 250 7.31 8.51 2.58
C PHE A 250 6.27 7.42 2.29
N TRP A 251 5.12 7.44 2.99
CA TRP A 251 4.07 6.42 2.80
C TRP A 251 3.35 6.54 1.44
N LEU A 252 3.19 7.75 0.91
CA LEU A 252 2.66 7.93 -0.44
C LEU A 252 3.57 7.30 -1.50
N HIS A 253 4.88 7.49 -1.40
CA HIS A 253 5.85 6.81 -2.27
C HIS A 253 5.81 5.28 -2.07
N PHE A 254 5.73 4.82 -0.82
CA PHE A 254 5.64 3.41 -0.50
C PHE A 254 4.42 2.74 -1.15
N PHE A 255 3.25 3.39 -1.14
CA PHE A 255 2.05 2.87 -1.81
C PHE A 255 2.06 3.07 -3.33
N ALA A 256 2.73 4.11 -3.84
CA ALA A 256 2.85 4.35 -5.27
C ALA A 256 3.70 3.29 -5.98
N ALA A 257 4.81 2.86 -5.36
CA ALA A 257 5.75 1.92 -5.95
C ALA A 257 5.12 0.59 -6.44
N PRO A 258 4.37 -0.18 -5.62
CA PRO A 258 3.78 -1.44 -6.06
C PRO A 258 2.69 -1.22 -7.11
N MET A 259 1.95 -0.11 -7.03
CA MET A 259 0.93 0.24 -8.01
C MET A 259 1.53 0.55 -9.37
N LEU A 260 2.59 1.37 -9.41
CA LEU A 260 3.34 1.70 -10.62
C LEU A 260 4.04 0.45 -11.21
N LEU A 261 4.63 -0.39 -10.37
CA LEU A 261 5.27 -1.64 -10.78
C LEU A 261 4.25 -2.59 -11.41
N SER A 262 3.12 -2.80 -10.75
CA SER A 262 2.03 -3.62 -11.28
C SER A 262 1.51 -3.08 -12.60
N ALA A 263 1.30 -1.76 -12.71
CA ALA A 263 0.86 -1.12 -13.94
C ALA A 263 1.86 -1.33 -15.10
N ALA A 264 3.16 -1.14 -14.84
CA ALA A 264 4.20 -1.31 -15.85
C ALA A 264 4.33 -2.76 -16.33
N VAL A 265 4.30 -3.73 -15.41
CA VAL A 265 4.32 -5.16 -15.75
C VAL A 265 3.08 -5.52 -16.57
N THR A 266 1.90 -5.04 -16.17
CA THR A 266 0.64 -5.27 -16.91
C THR A 266 0.69 -4.66 -18.30
N LEU A 267 1.18 -3.42 -18.44
CA LEU A 267 1.36 -2.78 -19.74
C LEU A 267 2.30 -3.57 -20.65
N ALA A 268 3.38 -4.11 -20.10
CA ALA A 268 4.37 -4.84 -20.89
C ALA A 268 3.88 -6.22 -21.36
N ILE A 269 2.97 -6.84 -20.60
CA ILE A 269 2.41 -8.15 -20.92
C ILE A 269 1.18 -8.02 -21.82
N THR A 270 0.23 -7.17 -21.43
CA THR A 270 -1.11 -7.07 -22.02
C THR A 270 -1.27 -5.86 -22.95
N GLY A 271 -0.31 -4.93 -22.97
CA GLY A 271 -0.43 -3.67 -23.69
C GLY A 271 -1.24 -2.62 -22.91
N ALA A 272 -1.58 -1.52 -23.60
CA ALA A 272 -2.37 -0.44 -23.01
C ALA A 272 -3.85 -0.79 -22.84
N GLN A 273 -4.32 -1.81 -23.55
CA GLN A 273 -5.71 -2.25 -23.56
C GLN A 273 -5.80 -3.70 -23.14
N ALA A 274 -6.68 -4.01 -22.19
CA ALA A 274 -6.99 -5.38 -21.83
C ALA A 274 -7.80 -6.03 -22.96
N ASP A 275 -7.27 -7.13 -23.51
CA ASP A 275 -8.01 -8.00 -24.42
C ASP A 275 -8.85 -8.98 -23.59
N GLY A 276 -10.09 -9.23 -24.01
CA GLY A 276 -11.18 -9.77 -23.19
C GLY A 276 -11.09 -11.19 -22.64
N ALA A 277 -9.89 -11.78 -22.59
CA ALA A 277 -9.67 -13.09 -22.02
C ALA A 277 -9.89 -13.15 -20.49
N SER A 278 -9.89 -12.01 -19.77
CA SER A 278 -10.23 -11.94 -18.34
C SER A 278 -10.70 -10.53 -17.91
N PRO A 279 -11.97 -10.14 -18.22
CA PRO A 279 -12.53 -8.82 -17.90
C PRO A 279 -12.48 -8.41 -16.43
N LEU A 280 -12.49 -9.41 -15.54
CA LEU A 280 -12.58 -9.25 -14.07
C LEU A 280 -11.42 -9.97 -13.34
N GLY A 281 -10.46 -10.53 -14.08
CA GLY A 281 -9.51 -11.51 -13.56
C GLY A 281 -8.08 -10.97 -13.47
N THR A 282 -7.64 -10.76 -12.23
CA THR A 282 -6.23 -10.85 -11.78
C THR A 282 -5.21 -10.09 -12.62
N GLY A 283 -4.79 -8.90 -12.16
CA GLY A 283 -3.53 -8.33 -12.64
C GLY A 283 -2.39 -9.35 -12.53
N PRO A 284 -1.34 -9.25 -13.36
CA PRO A 284 -0.28 -10.26 -13.56
C PRO A 284 0.47 -10.70 -12.29
N VAL A 285 0.23 -10.06 -11.15
CA VAL A 285 0.71 -10.50 -9.83
C VAL A 285 0.01 -11.80 -9.36
N PHE A 286 -1.18 -12.11 -9.85
CA PHE A 286 -1.97 -13.30 -9.48
C PHE A 286 -2.31 -14.22 -10.65
N MET A 287 -1.87 -13.91 -11.88
CA MET A 287 -1.98 -14.88 -12.97
C MET A 287 -1.10 -16.09 -12.66
N PRO A 288 -1.59 -17.33 -12.92
CA PRO A 288 -0.73 -18.50 -12.88
C PRO A 288 0.47 -18.26 -13.80
N MET A 289 1.67 -18.32 -13.24
CA MET A 289 2.95 -18.27 -13.94
C MET A 289 3.13 -19.57 -14.75
N THR A 290 2.15 -19.93 -15.58
CA THR A 290 2.06 -21.25 -16.25
C THR A 290 2.52 -21.21 -17.71
N GLU A 291 2.76 -20.03 -18.27
CA GLU A 291 3.48 -19.90 -19.54
C GLU A 291 4.84 -19.23 -19.28
N ASP A 292 5.92 -19.99 -19.51
CA ASP A 292 7.31 -19.62 -19.21
C ASP A 292 7.74 -18.28 -19.83
N GLY A 293 7.11 -17.87 -20.93
CA GLY A 293 7.38 -16.60 -21.62
C GLY A 293 6.90 -15.35 -20.87
N TYR A 294 5.79 -15.44 -20.12
CA TYR A 294 5.26 -14.27 -19.39
C TYR A 294 6.05 -13.99 -18.12
N ALA A 295 6.44 -15.04 -17.38
CA ALA A 295 7.19 -14.90 -16.14
C ALA A 295 8.53 -14.18 -16.40
N LEU A 296 9.28 -14.58 -17.44
CA LEU A 296 10.54 -13.94 -17.78
C LEU A 296 10.37 -12.47 -18.18
N ARG A 297 9.37 -12.15 -19.01
CA ARG A 297 9.06 -10.75 -19.39
C ARG A 297 8.69 -9.92 -18.17
N ALA A 298 7.81 -10.43 -17.30
CA ALA A 298 7.41 -9.77 -16.07
C ALA A 298 8.61 -9.48 -15.16
N ALA A 299 9.51 -10.45 -15.02
CA ALA A 299 10.72 -10.32 -14.21
C ALA A 299 11.67 -9.25 -14.77
N ILE A 300 11.95 -9.26 -16.08
CA ILE A 300 12.79 -8.24 -16.73
C ILE A 300 12.20 -6.84 -16.54
N VAL A 301 10.90 -6.66 -16.83
CA VAL A 301 10.22 -5.37 -16.67
C VAL A 301 10.25 -4.92 -15.22
N SER A 302 10.02 -5.84 -14.27
CA SER A 302 10.07 -5.52 -12.85
C SER A 302 11.44 -4.99 -12.44
N LEU A 303 12.52 -5.66 -12.85
CA LEU A 303 13.89 -5.22 -12.55
C LEU A 303 14.22 -3.86 -13.17
N VAL A 304 13.76 -3.60 -14.41
CA VAL A 304 13.92 -2.28 -15.05
C VAL A 304 13.19 -1.19 -14.26
N VAL A 305 11.94 -1.42 -13.86
CA VAL A 305 11.16 -0.46 -13.08
C VAL A 305 11.78 -0.24 -11.69
N ILE A 306 12.24 -1.29 -11.03
CA ILE A 306 12.93 -1.20 -9.74
C ILE A 306 14.25 -0.43 -9.88
N ALA A 307 14.99 -0.60 -10.97
CA ALA A 307 16.19 0.19 -11.24
C ALA A 307 15.85 1.68 -11.42
N VAL A 308 14.77 2.00 -12.13
CA VAL A 308 14.26 3.38 -12.24
C VAL A 308 13.86 3.92 -10.87
N PHE A 309 13.17 3.14 -10.04
CA PHE A 309 12.85 3.54 -8.66
C PHE A 309 14.10 3.76 -7.82
N ALA A 310 15.15 2.96 -7.98
CA ALA A 310 16.40 3.16 -7.27
C ALA A 310 17.08 4.48 -7.67
N LEU A 311 17.10 4.83 -8.96
CA LEU A 311 17.60 6.11 -9.45
C LEU A 311 16.78 7.29 -8.90
N ILE A 312 15.45 7.22 -9.00
CA ILE A 312 14.55 8.24 -8.46
C ILE A 312 14.76 8.38 -6.95
N SER A 313 14.85 7.26 -6.24
CA SER A 313 15.10 7.20 -4.78
C SER A 313 16.37 7.92 -4.38
N LEU A 314 17.45 7.76 -5.14
CA LEU A 314 18.71 8.49 -4.93
C LEU A 314 18.54 9.99 -5.16
N LEU A 315 17.85 10.39 -6.24
CA LEU A 315 17.61 11.80 -6.58
C LEU A 315 16.78 12.52 -5.50
N ILE A 316 15.62 11.97 -5.14
CA ILE A 316 14.75 12.57 -4.11
C ILE A 316 15.24 12.25 -2.69
N ASN A 317 16.34 11.49 -2.56
CA ASN A 317 16.88 10.97 -1.30
C ASN A 317 15.84 10.22 -0.45
N ARG A 318 14.99 9.36 -1.04
CA ARG A 318 13.96 8.58 -0.32
C ARG A 318 14.13 7.10 -0.53
N ARG A 319 14.20 6.33 0.57
CA ARG A 319 14.36 4.87 0.50
C ARG A 319 13.04 4.12 0.26
N ALA A 320 11.89 4.78 0.45
CA ALA A 320 10.55 4.18 0.40
C ALA A 320 10.29 3.33 -0.86
N LEU A 321 10.68 3.83 -2.05
CA LEU A 321 10.41 3.13 -3.32
C LEU A 321 11.22 1.83 -3.42
N ILE A 322 12.48 1.84 -3.00
CA ILE A 322 13.36 0.65 -2.98
C ILE A 322 12.84 -0.37 -1.98
N VAL A 323 12.48 0.07 -0.77
CA VAL A 323 11.97 -0.82 0.29
C VAL A 323 10.70 -1.55 -0.17
N SER A 324 9.80 -0.86 -0.88
CA SER A 324 8.56 -1.48 -1.38
C SER A 324 8.80 -2.49 -2.51
N GLY A 325 9.89 -2.37 -3.28
CA GLY A 325 10.19 -3.25 -4.42
C GLY A 325 11.01 -4.49 -4.05
N LEU A 326 11.50 -4.61 -2.81
CA LEU A 326 12.52 -5.61 -2.46
C LEU A 326 12.04 -7.06 -2.66
N LEU A 327 10.84 -7.39 -2.20
CA LEU A 327 10.27 -8.73 -2.37
C LEU A 327 10.11 -9.08 -3.85
N THR A 328 9.54 -8.17 -4.64
CA THR A 328 9.37 -8.36 -6.08
C THR A 328 10.70 -8.45 -6.82
N THR A 329 11.73 -7.73 -6.35
CA THR A 329 13.10 -7.86 -6.87
C THR A 329 13.62 -9.29 -6.66
N GLY A 330 13.43 -9.85 -5.45
CA GLY A 330 13.81 -11.23 -5.16
C GLY A 330 13.09 -12.24 -6.03
N VAL A 331 11.77 -12.10 -6.21
CA VAL A 331 10.99 -12.96 -7.10
C VAL A 331 11.44 -12.84 -8.56
N ALA A 332 11.65 -11.61 -9.05
CA ALA A 332 12.10 -11.39 -10.43
C ALA A 332 13.50 -11.99 -10.66
N LEU A 333 14.43 -11.81 -9.71
CA LEU A 333 15.75 -12.45 -9.77
C LEU A 333 15.64 -13.97 -9.75
N ALA A 334 14.77 -14.55 -8.92
CA ALA A 334 14.55 -16.00 -8.90
C ALA A 334 14.10 -16.53 -10.26
N VAL A 335 13.19 -15.83 -10.93
CA VAL A 335 12.74 -16.19 -12.29
C VAL A 335 13.88 -16.14 -13.30
N LEU A 336 14.75 -15.13 -13.24
CA LEU A 336 15.93 -15.03 -14.12
C LEU A 336 16.95 -16.14 -13.84
N VAL A 337 17.25 -16.40 -12.57
CA VAL A 337 18.21 -17.43 -12.14
C VAL A 337 17.70 -18.83 -12.49
N ASN A 338 16.39 -19.06 -12.43
CA ASN A 338 15.79 -20.33 -12.85
C ASN A 338 16.08 -20.68 -14.32
N GLN A 339 16.35 -19.69 -15.18
CA GLN A 339 16.77 -19.90 -16.57
C GLN A 339 18.17 -20.51 -16.71
N LEU A 340 18.97 -20.53 -15.64
CA LEU A 340 20.32 -21.12 -15.63
C LEU A 340 20.31 -22.64 -15.46
N GLY A 341 19.14 -23.27 -15.30
CA GLY A 341 19.01 -24.72 -15.12
C GLY A 341 19.52 -25.24 -13.78
N LEU A 342 19.56 -24.38 -12.76
CA LEU A 342 19.91 -24.75 -11.39
C LEU A 342 18.75 -25.51 -10.73
N ASP A 343 19.07 -26.31 -9.72
CA ASP A 343 18.05 -26.88 -8.84
C ASP A 343 17.44 -25.81 -7.92
N GLY A 344 16.34 -26.13 -7.23
CA GLY A 344 15.63 -25.16 -6.40
C GLY A 344 16.51 -24.54 -5.29
N ALA A 345 17.43 -25.30 -4.73
CA ALA A 345 18.40 -24.80 -3.74
C ALA A 345 19.39 -23.84 -4.38
N GLY A 346 19.93 -24.16 -5.56
CA GLY A 346 20.82 -23.29 -6.33
C GLY A 346 20.14 -21.97 -6.74
N VAL A 347 18.89 -22.01 -7.20
CA VAL A 347 18.11 -20.81 -7.52
C VAL A 347 17.97 -19.91 -6.29
N ALA A 348 17.57 -20.48 -5.15
CA ALA A 348 17.42 -19.72 -3.90
C ALA A 348 18.74 -19.10 -3.44
N ALA A 349 19.83 -19.89 -3.44
CA ALA A 349 21.15 -19.43 -3.00
C ALA A 349 21.67 -18.26 -3.85
N VAL A 350 21.64 -18.39 -5.18
CA VAL A 350 22.11 -17.34 -6.09
C VAL A 350 21.21 -16.11 -6.01
N THR A 351 19.89 -16.29 -5.93
CA THR A 351 18.95 -15.17 -5.79
C THR A 351 19.21 -14.36 -4.53
N LEU A 352 19.35 -15.03 -3.37
CA LEU A 352 19.61 -14.36 -2.10
C LEU A 352 21.00 -13.70 -2.08
N LEU A 353 22.01 -14.35 -2.66
CA LEU A 353 23.35 -13.79 -2.79
C LEU A 353 23.33 -12.48 -3.61
N VAL A 354 22.70 -12.50 -4.79
CA VAL A 354 22.62 -11.33 -5.68
C VAL A 354 21.77 -10.23 -5.04
N LEU A 355 20.59 -10.58 -4.50
CA LEU A 355 19.70 -9.62 -3.84
C LEU A 355 20.39 -8.97 -2.63
N GLY A 356 20.98 -9.78 -1.75
CA GLY A 356 21.72 -9.29 -0.58
C GLY A 356 22.91 -8.42 -0.97
N GLY A 357 23.67 -8.83 -1.99
CA GLY A 357 24.77 -8.05 -2.53
C GLY A 357 24.32 -6.68 -3.04
N ILE A 358 23.24 -6.62 -3.83
CA ILE A 358 22.66 -5.35 -4.33
C ILE A 358 22.23 -4.46 -3.15
N VAL A 359 21.54 -5.00 -2.15
CA VAL A 359 21.07 -4.25 -0.97
C VAL A 359 22.23 -3.67 -0.17
N VAL A 360 23.27 -4.47 0.10
CA VAL A 360 24.46 -4.03 0.83
C VAL A 360 25.20 -2.93 0.05
N LEU A 361 25.42 -3.14 -1.26
CA LEU A 361 26.08 -2.17 -2.12
C LEU A 361 25.31 -0.85 -2.20
N LEU A 362 23.99 -0.90 -2.39
CA LEU A 362 23.15 0.31 -2.40
C LEU A 362 23.19 1.04 -1.06
N GLY A 363 23.25 0.32 0.06
CA GLY A 363 23.38 0.90 1.39
C GLY A 363 24.69 1.66 1.59
N VAL A 364 25.81 1.04 1.23
CA VAL A 364 27.15 1.65 1.36
C VAL A 364 27.37 2.77 0.34
N ALA A 365 26.94 2.58 -0.90
CA ALA A 365 27.17 3.51 -2.00
C ALA A 365 26.14 4.65 -2.07
N TRP A 366 25.18 4.72 -1.14
CA TRP A 366 24.07 5.69 -1.17
C TRP A 366 24.56 7.14 -1.31
N THR A 367 25.38 7.60 -0.38
CA THR A 367 25.89 8.98 -0.35
C THR A 367 26.80 9.32 -1.53
N PRO A 368 27.84 8.51 -1.89
CA PRO A 368 28.70 8.84 -3.02
C PRO A 368 27.95 8.84 -4.36
N VAL A 369 27.09 7.84 -4.61
CA VAL A 369 26.32 7.77 -5.87
C VAL A 369 25.34 8.93 -5.97
N ARG A 370 24.65 9.26 -4.86
CA ARG A 370 23.77 10.44 -4.81
C ARG A 370 24.55 11.73 -5.08
N GLY A 371 25.74 11.90 -4.53
CA GLY A 371 26.58 13.07 -4.78
C GLY A 371 26.84 13.29 -6.27
N VAL A 372 27.21 12.23 -6.99
CA VAL A 372 27.40 12.28 -8.45
C VAL A 372 26.10 12.57 -9.19
N LEU A 373 25.00 11.90 -8.83
CA LEU A 373 23.70 12.05 -9.50
C LEU A 373 23.07 13.43 -9.27
N THR A 374 23.32 14.06 -8.13
CA THR A 374 22.72 15.36 -7.77
C THR A 374 23.60 16.56 -8.15
N ALA A 375 24.88 16.34 -8.49
CA ALA A 375 25.79 17.38 -8.96
C ALA A 375 25.27 18.30 -10.09
N PRO A 376 24.52 17.82 -11.12
CA PRO A 376 24.00 18.70 -12.16
C PRO A 376 22.78 19.54 -11.74
N PHE A 377 22.19 19.28 -10.57
CA PHE A 377 20.99 19.98 -10.11
C PHE A 377 21.34 21.23 -9.29
N PRO A 378 20.51 22.29 -9.36
CA PRO A 378 20.75 23.52 -8.63
C PRO A 378 20.61 23.33 -7.11
N ASN A 379 21.46 24.00 -6.34
CA ASN A 379 21.46 23.95 -4.87
C ASN A 379 20.40 24.83 -4.19
N SER A 380 19.62 25.61 -4.96
CA SER A 380 18.57 26.49 -4.46
C SER A 380 17.34 26.53 -5.37
N GLY A 381 16.23 27.08 -4.88
CA GLY A 381 14.98 27.21 -5.63
C GLY A 381 14.06 25.99 -5.52
N VAL A 382 13.07 25.91 -6.40
CA VAL A 382 12.01 24.87 -6.34
C VAL A 382 12.57 23.46 -6.56
N ILE A 383 13.53 23.32 -7.48
CA ILE A 383 14.17 22.03 -7.79
C ILE A 383 14.94 21.51 -6.56
N ALA A 384 15.65 22.38 -5.84
CA ALA A 384 16.37 22.01 -4.61
C ALA A 384 15.44 21.56 -3.46
N ARG A 385 14.13 21.88 -3.52
CA ARG A 385 13.14 21.36 -2.56
C ARG A 385 12.71 19.92 -2.89
N ILE A 386 12.78 19.53 -4.17
CA ILE A 386 12.43 18.17 -4.64
C ILE A 386 13.65 17.25 -4.62
N ILE A 387 14.80 17.77 -5.03
CA ILE A 387 16.11 17.11 -5.07
C ILE A 387 17.00 17.86 -4.10
N PRO A 388 17.01 17.49 -2.80
CA PRO A 388 17.83 18.19 -1.82
C PRO A 388 19.31 18.01 -2.17
N PRO A 389 20.15 19.04 -2.01
CA PRO A 389 21.60 18.89 -2.18
C PRO A 389 22.18 17.94 -1.13
N VAL A 390 23.35 17.37 -1.42
CA VAL A 390 24.11 16.63 -0.42
C VAL A 390 24.75 17.66 0.52
N ALA A 391 24.47 17.57 1.82
CA ALA A 391 25.13 18.40 2.81
C ALA A 391 26.62 17.99 2.83
N HIS A 392 27.47 18.80 2.19
CA HIS A 392 28.90 18.72 2.44
C HIS A 392 29.09 19.20 3.88
N GLY A 393 29.42 18.29 4.79
CA GLY A 393 29.90 18.68 6.10
C GLY A 393 31.04 19.66 5.89
N HIS A 394 30.93 20.86 6.46
CA HIS A 394 32.07 21.74 6.56
C HIS A 394 33.12 21.02 7.41
N GLU A 395 34.08 20.37 6.75
CA GLU A 395 35.39 20.13 7.34
C GLU A 395 36.03 21.51 7.51
N GLY A 396 35.93 22.03 8.73
CA GLY A 396 36.54 23.27 9.17
C GLY A 396 37.10 23.07 10.56
#